data_AF-A0A645J706-F1
#
_entry.id   AF-A0A645J706-F1
#
_cell.length_a   1.000
_cell.length_b   1.000
_cell.length_c   1.000
_cell.angle_alpha   90.00
_cell.angle_beta   90.00
_cell.angle_gamma   90.00
#
_symmetry.space_group_name_H-M   'P 1'
#
loop_
_entity.id
_entity.type
_entity.pdbx_description
1 polymer ?
#
loop_
_entity_poly.entity_id
_entity_poly.type
_entity_poly.pdbx_seq_one_letter_code
_entity_poly.pdbx_strand_id
1 'polypeptide(L)'
;MLTASLKDLKKKAQRLRRKIKRAFPDLDVSVVEVNDAVGGGAFPVTELKGYGVALRNTNRGSAGTLQALLREAPEPIVAGAGEDTLLFHVRTLLDGDMERILSGLAWMLEVK
;
A
#
# COMPACT_ATOMS: atom_id res chain seq x y z
N MET A 1 -0.58 13.85 3.32
CA MET A 1 -1.43 15.07 3.48
C MET A 1 -2.51 14.83 4.54
N LEU A 2 -2.58 15.64 5.60
CA LEU A 2 -3.63 15.51 6.63
C LEU A 2 -4.98 16.10 6.17
N THR A 3 -4.94 17.18 5.38
CA THR A 3 -6.12 17.92 4.88
C THR A 3 -6.76 17.33 3.62
N ALA A 4 -6.22 16.23 3.08
CA ALA A 4 -6.77 15.60 1.89
C ALA A 4 -8.20 15.08 2.16
N SER A 5 -9.12 15.36 1.24
CA SER A 5 -10.51 14.89 1.35
C SER A 5 -10.58 13.37 1.16
N LEU A 6 -11.55 12.72 1.82
CA LEU A 6 -11.81 11.28 1.63
C LEU A 6 -12.10 10.93 0.17
N LYS A 7 -12.76 11.83 -0.58
CA LYS A 7 -13.06 11.67 -2.00
C LYS A 7 -11.78 11.59 -2.85
N ASP A 8 -10.82 12.45 -2.56
CA ASP A 8 -9.55 12.47 -3.30
C ASP A 8 -8.67 11.27 -2.95
N LEU A 9 -8.66 10.86 -1.68
CA LEU A 9 -7.98 9.64 -1.26
C LEU A 9 -8.59 8.40 -1.93
N LYS A 10 -9.93 8.31 -2.00
CA LYS A 10 -10.61 7.21 -2.72
C LYS A 10 -10.23 7.17 -4.20
N LYS A 11 -10.25 8.32 -4.88
CA LYS A 11 -9.81 8.43 -6.28
C LYS A 11 -8.35 7.99 -6.45
N LYS A 12 -7.47 8.40 -5.53
CA LYS A 12 -6.05 8.04 -5.54
C LYS A 12 -5.84 6.53 -5.34
N ALA A 13 -6.57 5.91 -4.41
CA ALA A 13 -6.56 4.46 -4.20
C ALA A 13 -7.09 3.69 -5.42
N GLN A 14 -8.18 4.16 -6.02
CA GLN A 14 -8.70 3.57 -7.27
C GLN A 14 -7.68 3.65 -8.42
N ARG A 15 -6.97 4.78 -8.54
CA ARG A 15 -5.91 4.96 -9.54
C ARG A 15 -4.77 3.96 -9.32
N LEU A 16 -4.29 3.83 -8.08
CA LEU A 16 -3.23 2.88 -7.74
C LEU A 16 -3.67 1.43 -8.00
N ARG A 17 -4.85 1.02 -7.52
CA ARG A 17 -5.42 -0.31 -7.79
C ARG A 17 -5.45 -0.62 -9.29
N ARG A 18 -5.95 0.31 -10.12
CA ARG A 18 -6.02 0.13 -11.58
C ARG A 18 -4.64 -0.05 -12.20
N LYS A 19 -3.65 0.71 -11.76
CA LYS A 19 -2.26 0.56 -12.22
C LYS A 19 -1.70 -0.81 -11.86
N ILE A 20 -1.84 -1.24 -10.61
CA ILE A 20 -1.34 -2.53 -10.14
C ILE A 20 -2.02 -3.67 -10.90
N LYS A 21 -3.36 -3.67 -10.98
CA LYS A 21 -4.10 -4.73 -11.70
C LYS A 21 -3.79 -4.80 -13.20
N ARG A 22 -3.41 -3.68 -13.82
CA ARG A 22 -3.01 -3.66 -15.23
C ARG A 22 -1.63 -4.26 -15.44
N ALA A 23 -0.69 -3.99 -14.54
CA ALA A 23 0.68 -4.50 -14.61
C ALA A 23 0.77 -5.97 -14.12
N PHE A 24 -0.02 -6.33 -13.12
CA PHE A 24 0.01 -7.63 -12.46
C PHE A 24 -1.42 -8.17 -12.27
N PRO A 25 -2.01 -8.80 -13.30
CA PRO A 25 -3.39 -9.28 -13.26
C PRO A 25 -3.64 -10.31 -12.14
N ASP A 26 -2.63 -11.13 -11.83
CA ASP A 26 -2.70 -12.25 -10.90
C ASP A 26 -2.64 -11.85 -9.42
N LEU A 27 -2.20 -10.63 -9.11
CA LEU A 27 -2.18 -10.13 -7.73
C LEU A 27 -3.60 -9.81 -7.28
N ASP A 28 -4.06 -10.30 -6.13
CA ASP A 28 -5.35 -9.87 -5.59
C ASP A 28 -5.22 -8.48 -4.98
N VAL A 29 -6.04 -7.53 -5.45
CA VAL A 29 -5.90 -6.11 -5.11
C VAL A 29 -7.26 -5.43 -5.02
N SER A 30 -7.54 -4.80 -3.88
CA SER A 30 -8.80 -4.09 -3.61
C SER A 30 -8.54 -2.72 -2.98
N VAL A 31 -9.54 -1.82 -3.10
CA VAL A 31 -9.52 -0.53 -2.38
C VAL A 31 -10.27 -0.75 -1.07
N VAL A 32 -9.63 -0.39 0.04
CA VAL A 32 -10.19 -0.57 1.39
C VAL A 32 -10.19 0.76 2.15
N GLU A 33 -11.12 0.88 3.09
CA GLU A 33 -11.08 1.97 4.07
C GLU A 33 -10.04 1.64 5.13
N VAL A 34 -9.31 2.66 5.58
CA VAL A 34 -8.26 2.52 6.60
C VAL A 34 -8.40 3.64 7.62
N ASN A 35 -7.97 3.37 8.84
CA ASN A 35 -7.79 4.39 9.88
C ASN A 35 -6.29 4.64 10.04
N ASP A 36 -5.84 5.84 9.66
CA ASP A 36 -4.47 6.28 9.79
C ASP A 36 -4.28 6.91 11.19
N ALA A 37 -3.31 6.43 11.96
CA ALA A 37 -2.90 7.07 13.20
C ALA A 37 -2.11 8.36 12.91
N VAL A 38 -2.46 9.46 13.58
CA VAL A 38 -1.70 10.71 13.51
C VAL A 38 -1.06 11.01 14.87
N GLY A 39 0.26 11.23 14.84
CA GLY A 39 1.09 11.44 16.04
C GLY A 39 2.11 10.31 16.20
N GLY A 40 3.39 10.66 16.31
CA GLY A 40 4.46 9.69 16.60
C GLY A 40 4.59 9.48 18.10
N GLY A 41 4.02 8.41 18.66
CA GLY A 41 4.12 8.11 20.08
C GLY A 41 3.01 7.18 20.61
N ALA A 42 3.09 6.84 21.90
CA ALA A 42 2.28 5.82 22.60
C ALA A 42 0.76 6.08 22.69
N PHE A 43 0.25 7.19 22.12
CA PHE A 43 -1.17 7.50 22.10
C PHE A 43 -1.52 8.25 20.80
N PRO A 44 -2.04 7.55 19.77
CA PRO A 44 -2.62 8.23 18.62
C PRO A 44 -3.87 8.98 19.09
N VAL A 45 -3.76 10.30 19.19
CA VAL A 45 -4.83 11.17 19.73
C VAL A 45 -6.03 11.24 18.76
N THR A 46 -5.85 10.87 17.49
CA THR A 46 -6.93 10.88 16.49
C THR A 46 -6.69 9.87 15.38
N GLU A 47 -7.66 9.00 15.15
CA GLU A 47 -7.74 8.19 13.95
C GLU A 47 -8.26 9.03 12.77
N LEU A 48 -7.49 9.09 11.69
CA LEU A 48 -7.93 9.70 10.44
C LEU A 48 -8.43 8.62 9.50
N LYS A 49 -9.73 8.68 9.20
CA LYS A 49 -10.31 7.87 8.12
C LYS A 49 -9.59 8.19 6.80
N GLY A 50 -9.41 7.16 5.99
CA GLY A 50 -8.69 7.23 4.73
C GLY A 50 -9.02 6.06 3.82
N TYR A 51 -8.25 5.95 2.74
CA TYR A 51 -8.32 4.84 1.82
C TYR A 51 -6.93 4.26 1.58
N GLY A 52 -6.87 2.95 1.46
CA GLY A 52 -5.67 2.20 1.11
C GLY A 52 -5.91 1.28 -0.08
N VAL A 53 -4.82 0.68 -0.55
CA VAL A 53 -4.89 -0.44 -1.47
C VAL A 53 -4.39 -1.68 -0.74
N ALA A 54 -5.29 -2.65 -0.59
CA ALA A 54 -5.02 -3.96 -0.05
C ALA A 54 -4.47 -4.87 -1.15
N LEU A 55 -3.42 -5.61 -0.86
CA LEU A 55 -2.77 -6.55 -1.77
C LEU A 55 -2.53 -7.89 -1.08
N ARG A 56 -2.93 -8.97 -1.74
CA ARG A 56 -2.60 -10.35 -1.36
C ARG A 56 -1.93 -11.06 -2.53
N ASN A 57 -0.95 -11.90 -2.21
CA ASN A 57 -0.34 -12.82 -3.16
C ASN A 57 -0.13 -14.17 -2.47
N THR A 58 -1.14 -15.04 -2.55
CA THR A 58 -1.12 -16.38 -1.92
C THR A 58 0.03 -17.25 -2.42
N ASN A 59 0.57 -16.97 -3.61
CA ASN A 59 1.68 -17.75 -4.17
C ASN A 59 3.05 -17.32 -3.61
N ARG A 60 3.19 -16.11 -3.09
CA ARG A 60 4.46 -15.58 -2.56
C ARG A 60 4.57 -15.63 -1.04
N GLY A 61 3.45 -15.66 -0.32
CA GLY A 61 3.42 -15.84 1.12
C GLY A 61 2.59 -14.80 1.86
N SER A 62 2.81 -14.73 3.18
CA SER A 62 2.07 -13.84 4.08
C SER A 62 2.40 -12.36 3.83
N ALA A 63 1.55 -11.47 4.32
CA ALA A 63 1.79 -10.03 4.24
C ALA A 63 3.12 -9.62 4.91
N GLY A 64 3.53 -10.30 5.98
CA GLY A 64 4.81 -10.05 6.64
C GLY A 64 6.01 -10.37 5.75
N THR A 65 5.95 -11.48 5.02
CA THR A 65 6.99 -11.85 4.03
C THR A 65 7.05 -10.83 2.90
N LEU A 66 5.89 -10.43 2.35
CA LEU A 66 5.83 -9.42 1.29
C LEU A 66 6.38 -8.06 1.77
N GLN A 67 6.08 -7.66 3.01
CA GLN A 67 6.64 -6.43 3.60
C GLN A 67 8.15 -6.50 3.75
N ALA A 68 8.70 -7.63 4.18
CA ALA A 68 10.14 -7.81 4.31
C ALA A 68 10.82 -7.68 2.95
N LEU A 69 10.32 -8.37 1.93
CA LEU A 69 10.83 -8.28 0.56
C LEU A 69 10.78 -6.85 0.02
N LEU A 70 9.65 -6.16 0.17
CA LEU A 70 9.52 -4.78 -0.31
C LEU A 70 10.49 -3.80 0.38
N ARG A 71 10.94 -4.07 1.60
CA ARG A 71 11.98 -3.28 2.27
C ARG A 71 13.38 -3.54 1.73
N GLU A 72 13.60 -4.71 1.11
CA GLU A 72 14.87 -5.11 0.48
C GLU A 72 14.95 -4.71 -1.00
N ALA A 73 13.86 -4.22 -1.58
CA ALA A 73 13.84 -3.72 -2.94
C ALA A 73 14.87 -2.58 -3.13
N PRO A 74 15.42 -2.39 -4.35
CA PRO A 74 16.41 -1.34 -4.63
C PRO A 74 15.98 0.05 -4.17
N GLU A 75 14.67 0.33 -4.26
CA GLU A 75 14.03 1.44 -3.56
C GLU A 75 13.07 0.86 -2.50
N PRO A 76 13.41 0.95 -1.21
CA PRO A 76 12.63 0.34 -0.13
C PRO A 76 11.22 0.91 -0.03
N ILE A 77 10.23 0.01 0.04
CA ILE A 77 8.82 0.37 0.24
C ILE A 77 8.34 -0.14 1.59
N VAL A 78 7.94 0.79 2.46
CA VAL A 78 7.34 0.47 3.75
C VAL A 78 5.82 0.54 3.63
N ALA A 79 5.20 -0.63 3.42
CA ALA A 79 3.76 -0.79 3.46
C ALA A 79 3.27 -1.12 4.88
N GLY A 80 2.01 -0.85 5.17
CA GLY A 80 1.32 -1.39 6.34
C GLY A 80 0.95 -2.87 6.14
N ALA A 81 0.48 -3.53 7.19
CA ALA A 81 -0.13 -4.85 7.10
C ALA A 81 -1.27 -4.98 8.11
N GLY A 82 -2.31 -5.73 7.71
CA GLY A 82 -3.45 -6.06 8.56
C GLY A 82 -4.19 -7.26 8.00
N GLU A 83 -4.64 -8.17 8.86
CA GLU A 83 -5.39 -9.38 8.46
C GLU A 83 -4.71 -10.19 7.32
N ASP A 84 -3.39 -10.36 7.41
CA ASP A 84 -2.55 -11.01 6.39
C ASP A 84 -2.67 -10.39 4.99
N THR A 85 -2.86 -9.06 4.95
CA THR A 85 -2.92 -8.27 3.73
C THR A 85 -1.91 -7.13 3.80
N LEU A 86 -1.21 -6.90 2.69
CA LEU A 86 -0.32 -5.76 2.56
C LEU A 86 -1.13 -4.50 2.23
N LEU A 87 -0.87 -3.39 2.91
CA LEU A 87 -1.66 -2.16 2.82
C LEU A 87 -0.81 -0.96 2.38
N PHE A 88 -1.16 -0.39 1.23
CA PHE A 88 -0.60 0.89 0.78
C PHE A 88 -1.55 2.03 1.14
N HIS A 89 -1.22 2.77 2.20
CA HIS A 89 -1.99 3.93 2.66
C HIS A 89 -1.76 5.10 1.69
N VAL A 90 -2.78 5.52 0.94
CA VAL A 90 -2.57 6.50 -0.14
C VAL A 90 -2.36 7.93 0.34
N ARG A 91 -2.63 8.16 1.63
CA ARG A 91 -2.46 9.45 2.32
C ARG A 91 -0.99 9.86 2.42
N THR A 92 -0.08 8.90 2.51
CA THR A 92 1.37 9.11 2.65
C THR A 92 2.10 9.10 1.31
N LEU A 93 1.47 8.61 0.24
CA LEU A 93 2.08 8.61 -1.09
C LEU A 93 2.28 10.03 -1.64
N LEU A 94 3.43 10.28 -2.22
CA LEU A 94 3.77 11.47 -2.99
C LEU A 94 3.66 11.19 -4.49
N ASP A 95 3.95 12.20 -5.30
CA ASP A 95 4.03 12.04 -6.75
C ASP A 95 5.25 11.18 -7.11
N GLY A 96 5.07 10.25 -8.05
CA GLY A 96 6.06 9.23 -8.41
C GLY A 96 5.99 7.95 -7.56
N ASP A 97 5.39 7.98 -6.37
CA ASP A 97 5.38 6.79 -5.50
C ASP A 97 4.52 5.65 -6.06
N MET A 98 3.54 5.95 -6.92
CA MET A 98 2.77 4.90 -7.59
C MET A 98 3.66 4.10 -8.54
N GLU A 99 4.55 4.76 -9.27
CA GLU A 99 5.51 4.17 -10.20
C GLU A 99 6.57 3.37 -9.43
N ARG A 100 7.02 3.89 -8.28
CA ARG A 100 7.92 3.18 -7.36
C ARG A 100 7.29 1.90 -6.82
N ILE A 101 6.01 1.96 -6.40
CA ILE A 101 5.26 0.79 -5.96
C ILE A 101 5.20 -0.27 -7.05
N LEU A 102 4.90 0.11 -8.30
CA LEU A 102 4.88 -0.85 -9.41
C LEU A 102 6.26 -1.49 -9.63
N SER A 103 7.32 -0.69 -9.58
CA SER A 103 8.69 -1.18 -9.77
C SER A 103 9.11 -2.13 -8.65
N GLY A 104 8.79 -1.81 -7.39
CA GLY A 104 9.06 -2.69 -6.26
C GLY A 104 8.24 -3.98 -6.28
N LEU A 105 6.98 -3.93 -6.73
CA LEU A 105 6.17 -5.12 -6.95
C LEU A 105 6.72 -6.01 -8.07
N ALA A 106 7.18 -5.42 -9.18
CA ALA A 106 7.85 -6.16 -10.25
C ALA A 106 9.10 -6.87 -9.73
N TRP A 107 9.97 -6.14 -9.03
CA TRP A 107 11.17 -6.69 -8.43
C TRP A 107 10.83 -7.84 -7.46
N MET A 108 9.90 -7.62 -6.53
CA MET A 108 9.46 -8.63 -5.54
C MET A 108 8.96 -9.92 -6.20
N LEU A 109 8.32 -9.82 -7.36
CA LEU A 109 7.84 -10.98 -8.12
C LEU A 109 8.98 -11.75 -8.81
N GLU A 110 10.09 -11.09 -9.14
CA GLU A 110 11.25 -11.67 -9.82
C GLU A 110 12.27 -12.31 -8.86
N VAL A 111 12.54 -11.71 -7.69
CA VAL A 111 13.49 -12.27 -6.72
C VAL A 111 12.96 -13.55 -6.11
N LYS A 112 13.69 -14.67 -6.23
CA LYS A 112 13.25 -15.99 -5.75
C LYS A 112 13.06 -16.05 -4.24
#